data_AF-A0A7K4FZG1-F1
#
_entry.id   AF-A0A7K4FZG1-F1
#
_cell.length_a   1.000
_cell.length_b   1.000
_cell.length_c   1.000
_cell.angle_alpha   90.00
_cell.angle_beta   90.00
_cell.angle_gamma   90.00
#
_symmetry.space_group_name_H-M   'P 1'
#
loop_
_entity.id
_entity.type
_entity.pdbx_description
1 polymer ?
#
loop_
_entity_poly.entity_id
_entity_poly.type
_entity_poly.pdbx_seq_one_letter_code
_entity_poly.pdbx_strand_id
1 'polypeptide(L)'
;MMGDRDFRSIVKNAVDSIGRELEIEVDAKDIKTIHLKEVVQCLRRSYYDRVDSKEVERRGFNDLLSGMLRKLQYGSNPKEFAIDDIKLRGQVDMMVDDSIILFRPANTNLETPLANDLLYLNACMWIYDK
;
A
#
# COMPACT_ATOMS: atom_id res chain seq x y z
N MET A 1 -37.71 -9.06 22.52
CA MET A 1 -36.61 -9.94 22.08
C MET A 1 -35.60 -9.06 21.36
N MET A 2 -34.45 -8.78 21.99
CA MET A 2 -33.39 -7.99 21.36
C MET A 2 -32.91 -8.77 20.12
N GLY A 3 -33.14 -8.19 18.95
CA GLY A 3 -32.69 -8.75 17.67
C GLY A 3 -31.19 -9.01 17.72
N ASP A 4 -30.83 -10.16 17.17
CA ASP A 4 -29.47 -10.65 17.04
C ASP A 4 -28.60 -9.53 16.44
N ARG A 5 -27.56 -9.10 17.17
CA ARG A 5 -26.65 -8.09 16.63
C ARG A 5 -25.92 -8.75 15.47
N ASP A 6 -25.99 -8.17 14.28
CA ASP A 6 -25.24 -8.66 13.14
C ASP A 6 -23.75 -8.34 13.31
N PHE A 7 -23.09 -9.13 14.15
CA PHE A 7 -21.67 -9.03 14.44
C PHE A 7 -20.82 -9.14 13.16
N ARG A 8 -21.29 -9.88 12.15
CA ARG A 8 -20.58 -10.02 10.87
C ARG A 8 -20.54 -8.68 10.14
N SER A 9 -21.66 -7.98 10.03
CA SER A 9 -21.71 -6.65 9.42
C SER A 9 -20.91 -5.63 10.22
N ILE A 10 -20.95 -5.67 11.55
CA ILE A 10 -20.15 -4.79 12.42
C ILE A 10 -18.65 -4.98 12.16
N VAL A 11 -18.17 -6.23 12.16
CA VAL A 11 -16.76 -6.54 11.91
C VAL A 11 -16.35 -6.12 10.50
N LYS A 12 -17.17 -6.42 9.49
CA LYS A 12 -16.89 -6.01 8.10
C LYS A 12 -16.74 -4.49 7.98
N ASN A 13 -17.68 -3.74 8.52
CA ASN A 13 -17.67 -2.28 8.45
C ASN A 13 -16.46 -1.69 9.19
N ALA A 14 -16.05 -2.27 10.32
CA ALA A 14 -14.86 -1.85 11.05
C ALA A 14 -13.58 -2.09 10.24
N VAL A 15 -13.43 -3.28 9.64
CA VAL A 15 -12.29 -3.63 8.77
C VAL A 15 -12.23 -2.70 7.56
N ASP A 16 -13.36 -2.43 6.92
CA ASP A 16 -13.44 -1.53 5.78
C ASP A 16 -13.07 -0.08 6.14
N SER A 17 -13.49 0.38 7.32
CA SER A 17 -13.15 1.71 7.82
C SER A 17 -11.66 1.86 8.10
N ILE A 18 -11.07 0.91 8.83
CA ILE A 18 -9.63 0.89 9.12
C ILE A 18 -8.84 0.87 7.81
N GLY A 19 -9.25 0.03 6.85
CA GLY A 19 -8.56 -0.06 5.58
C GLY A 19 -8.50 1.26 4.81
N ARG A 20 -9.55 2.08 4.85
CA ARG A 20 -9.54 3.40 4.21
C ARG A 20 -8.51 4.35 4.84
N GLU A 21 -8.34 4.30 6.15
CA GLU A 21 -7.37 5.15 6.88
C GLU A 21 -5.90 4.73 6.67
N LEU A 22 -5.69 3.46 6.31
CA LEU A 22 -4.36 2.87 6.13
C LEU A 22 -3.84 2.95 4.69
N GLU A 23 -4.70 3.27 3.74
CA GLU A 23 -4.33 3.39 2.33
C GLU A 23 -3.41 4.57 2.07
N ILE A 24 -2.51 4.39 1.10
CA ILE A 24 -1.68 5.48 0.59
C ILE A 24 -2.57 6.34 -0.30
N GLU A 25 -2.90 7.53 0.20
CA GLU A 25 -3.63 8.56 -0.54
C GLU A 25 -2.85 8.99 -1.78
N VAL A 26 -3.53 8.97 -2.93
CA VAL A 26 -3.01 9.44 -4.20
C VAL A 26 -3.88 10.60 -4.65
N ASP A 27 -3.29 11.78 -4.80
CA ASP A 27 -4.00 12.91 -5.40
C ASP A 27 -4.17 12.68 -6.91
N ALA A 28 -5.39 12.40 -7.33
CA ALA A 28 -5.74 12.19 -8.74
C ALA A 28 -5.41 13.40 -9.63
N LYS A 29 -5.36 14.61 -9.06
CA LYS A 29 -5.03 15.85 -9.80
C LYS A 29 -3.53 16.06 -9.95
N ASP A 30 -2.72 15.49 -9.06
CA ASP A 30 -1.27 15.56 -9.12
C ASP A 30 -0.72 14.47 -10.04
N ILE A 31 -0.52 14.83 -11.31
CA ILE A 31 0.10 13.95 -12.31
C ILE A 31 1.63 13.93 -12.23
N LYS A 32 2.24 14.82 -11.45
CA LYS A 32 3.70 14.94 -11.34
C LYS A 32 4.26 14.04 -10.25
N THR A 33 3.48 13.78 -9.20
CA THR A 33 3.82 12.78 -8.18
C THR A 33 3.25 11.42 -8.55
N ILE A 34 4.14 10.53 -8.98
CA ILE A 34 3.86 9.14 -9.33
C ILE A 34 4.22 8.27 -8.13
N HIS A 35 3.29 7.47 -7.61
CA HIS A 35 3.56 6.54 -6.52
C HIS A 35 4.13 5.24 -7.09
N LEU A 36 5.09 4.63 -6.39
CA LEU A 36 5.70 3.36 -6.83
C LEU A 36 4.67 2.27 -7.14
N LYS A 37 3.58 2.20 -6.37
CA LYS A 37 2.49 1.23 -6.58
C LYS A 37 1.89 1.32 -7.99
N GLU A 38 1.90 2.51 -8.58
CA GLU A 38 1.32 2.78 -9.90
C GLU A 38 2.22 2.27 -11.03
N VAL A 39 3.54 2.23 -10.80
CA VAL A 39 4.55 1.86 -11.81
C VAL A 39 4.81 0.36 -11.81
N VAL A 40 4.76 -0.29 -10.65
CA VAL A 40 5.03 -1.74 -10.52
C VAL A 40 3.83 -2.62 -10.88
N GLN A 41 2.68 -2.02 -11.18
CA GLN A 41 1.46 -2.73 -11.59
C GLN A 41 1.09 -2.42 -13.05
N CYS A 42 -0.02 -3.00 -13.51
CA CYS A 42 -0.57 -2.67 -14.82
C CYS A 42 -0.86 -1.16 -14.94
N LEU A 43 -0.19 -0.47 -15.88
CA LEU A 43 -0.35 0.97 -16.09
C LEU A 43 -1.79 1.38 -16.40
N ARG A 44 -2.52 0.55 -17.15
CA ARG A 44 -3.95 0.77 -17.43
C ARG A 44 -4.77 0.71 -16.14
N ARG A 45 -4.43 -0.19 -15.21
CA ARG A 45 -5.09 -0.25 -13.90
C ARG A 45 -4.78 1.00 -13.08
N SER A 46 -3.52 1.42 -13.00
CA SER A 46 -3.10 2.66 -12.32
C SER A 46 -3.83 3.90 -12.85
N TYR A 47 -4.03 4.00 -14.16
CA TYR A 47 -4.83 5.06 -14.77
C TYR A 47 -6.28 5.07 -14.26
N TYR A 48 -6.96 3.92 -14.27
CA TYR A 48 -8.33 3.83 -13.76
C TYR A 48 -8.42 4.04 -12.25
N ASP A 49 -7.41 3.61 -11.48
CA ASP A 49 -7.36 3.87 -10.04
C ASP A 49 -7.34 5.39 -9.73
N ARG A 50 -6.90 6.24 -10.67
CA ARG A 50 -6.99 7.71 -10.54
C ARG A 50 -8.29 8.30 -11.07
N VAL A 51 -8.79 7.82 -12.20
CA VAL A 51 -9.90 8.46 -12.94
C VAL A 51 -11.26 7.91 -12.54
N ASP A 52 -11.34 6.62 -12.22
CA ASP A 52 -12.57 5.91 -11.88
C ASP A 52 -12.22 4.77 -10.89
N SER A 53 -11.80 5.18 -9.69
CA SER A 53 -11.34 4.25 -8.66
C SER A 53 -12.49 3.35 -8.21
N LYS A 54 -12.30 2.03 -8.30
CA LYS A 54 -13.23 1.07 -7.72
C LYS A 54 -12.80 0.73 -6.29
N GLU A 55 -13.77 0.63 -5.39
CA GLU A 55 -13.48 0.14 -4.03
C GLU A 55 -12.84 -1.25 -4.09
N VAL A 56 -11.71 -1.39 -3.39
CA VAL A 56 -11.04 -2.67 -3.25
C VAL A 56 -11.78 -3.48 -2.19
N GLU A 57 -12.33 -4.62 -2.58
CA GLU A 57 -12.93 -5.55 -1.62
C GLU A 57 -11.81 -6.17 -0.77
N ARG A 58 -11.70 -5.72 0.48
CA ARG A 58 -10.74 -6.27 1.45
C ARG A 58 -11.28 -7.58 1.98
N ARG A 59 -10.48 -8.64 1.87
CA ARG A 59 -10.93 -10.01 2.15
C ARG A 59 -10.56 -10.45 3.56
N GLY A 60 -9.57 -9.81 4.19
CA GLY A 60 -9.23 -10.09 5.58
C GLY A 60 -8.20 -9.15 6.20
N PHE A 61 -7.85 -9.43 7.46
CA PHE A 61 -6.88 -8.65 8.25
C PHE A 61 -5.49 -8.58 7.60
N ASN A 62 -5.07 -9.62 6.88
CA ASN A 62 -3.79 -9.67 6.19
C ASN A 62 -3.60 -8.53 5.19
N ASP A 63 -4.69 -8.04 4.59
CA ASP A 63 -4.67 -6.92 3.64
C ASP A 63 -4.39 -5.58 4.34
N LEU A 64 -4.59 -5.50 5.66
CA LEU A 64 -4.40 -4.30 6.47
C LEU A 64 -3.00 -4.21 7.09
N LEU A 65 -2.32 -5.34 7.26
CA LEU A 65 -1.10 -5.45 8.07
C LEU A 65 -0.02 -4.46 7.60
N SER A 66 0.24 -4.38 6.30
CA SER A 66 1.24 -3.47 5.73
C SER A 66 0.96 -2.01 6.11
N GLY A 67 -0.30 -1.58 5.99
CA GLY A 67 -0.72 -0.23 6.36
C GLY A 67 -0.66 0.04 7.85
N MET A 68 -1.02 -0.94 8.68
CA MET A 68 -0.89 -0.81 10.13
C MET A 68 0.59 -0.62 10.52
N LEU A 69 1.49 -1.42 9.95
CA LEU A 69 2.93 -1.32 10.22
C LEU A 69 3.48 0.05 9.85
N ARG A 70 3.04 0.65 8.73
CA ARG A 70 3.40 2.04 8.35
C ARG A 70 3.00 3.10 9.38
N LYS A 71 1.97 2.84 10.19
CA LYS A 71 1.48 3.78 11.22
C LYS A 71 2.12 3.54 12.60
N LEU A 72 2.84 2.43 12.78
CA LEU A 72 3.57 2.14 14.03
C LEU A 72 4.89 2.93 14.10
N GLN A 73 5.57 2.87 15.25
CA GLN A 73 6.81 3.62 15.52
C GLN A 73 7.94 3.34 14.52
N TYR A 74 7.99 2.14 13.95
CA TYR A 74 8.99 1.73 12.95
C TYR A 74 8.49 1.85 11.51
N GLY A 75 7.30 2.43 11.32
CA GLY A 75 6.77 2.74 10.00
C GLY A 75 7.63 3.80 9.32
N SER A 76 7.86 3.64 8.02
CA SER A 76 8.67 4.62 7.29
C SER A 76 7.86 5.85 6.89
N ASN A 77 8.52 7.01 6.86
CA ASN A 77 7.97 8.20 6.22
C ASN A 77 8.11 8.07 4.70
N PRO A 78 7.10 8.44 3.90
CA PRO A 78 7.23 8.48 2.45
C PRO A 78 8.42 9.35 2.01
N LYS A 79 9.21 8.87 1.06
CA LYS A 79 10.29 9.64 0.42
C LYS A 79 10.05 9.78 -1.07
N GLU A 80 10.70 10.77 -1.65
CA GLU A 80 10.58 11.11 -3.06
C GLU A 80 11.95 11.08 -3.72
N PHE A 81 11.99 10.55 -4.94
CA PHE A 81 13.09 10.73 -5.88
C PHE A 81 12.58 11.58 -7.04
N ALA A 82 13.28 12.68 -7.37
CA ALA A 82 12.82 13.64 -8.36
C ALA A 82 13.76 13.68 -9.58
N ILE A 83 13.17 13.75 -10.77
CA ILE A 83 13.85 14.08 -12.02
C ILE A 83 13.06 15.24 -12.63
N ASP A 84 13.72 16.38 -12.85
CA ASP A 84 13.09 17.61 -13.30
C ASP A 84 11.88 18.00 -12.43
N ASP A 85 10.68 18.02 -13.00
CA ASP A 85 9.43 18.32 -12.30
C ASP A 85 8.61 17.09 -11.94
N ILE A 86 9.08 15.88 -12.24
CA ILE A 86 8.42 14.61 -11.96
C ILE A 86 9.02 13.98 -10.70
N LYS A 87 8.16 13.47 -9.83
CA LYS A 87 8.54 12.86 -8.56
C LYS A 87 8.05 11.41 -8.49
N LEU A 88 8.93 10.51 -8.12
CA LEU A 88 8.62 9.13 -7.78
C LEU A 88 8.55 8.98 -6.26
N ARG A 89 7.36 8.68 -5.73
CA ARG A 89 7.11 8.57 -4.29
C ARG A 89 7.02 7.12 -3.85
N GLY A 90 7.87 6.75 -2.89
CA GLY A 90 7.93 5.42 -2.30
C GLY A 90 7.71 5.46 -0.78
N GLN A 91 7.19 4.36 -0.24
CA GLN A 91 7.06 4.16 1.20
C GLN A 91 7.20 2.68 1.53
N VAL A 92 8.06 2.34 2.48
CA VAL A 92 8.24 0.95 2.95
C VAL A 92 7.36 0.69 4.16
N ASP A 93 7.00 -0.56 4.41
CA ASP A 93 6.09 -0.87 5.52
C ASP A 93 6.76 -0.63 6.87
N MET A 94 8.04 -1.02 6.98
CA MET A 94 8.88 -0.71 8.13
C MET A 94 10.31 -0.38 7.71
N MET A 95 10.96 0.47 8.51
CA MET A 95 12.38 0.78 8.43
C MET A 95 12.97 0.68 9.83
N VAL A 96 13.95 -0.20 10.00
CA VAL A 96 14.65 -0.41 11.28
C VAL A 96 16.14 -0.43 10.99
N ASP A 97 16.88 0.48 11.61
CA ASP A 97 18.29 0.74 11.33
C ASP A 97 18.52 0.97 9.82
N ASP A 98 19.28 0.09 9.16
CA ASP A 98 19.53 0.10 7.71
C ASP A 98 18.68 -0.90 6.92
N SER A 99 17.76 -1.60 7.59
CA SER A 99 16.91 -2.61 6.95
C SER A 99 15.58 -2.01 6.48
N ILE A 100 15.21 -2.33 5.25
CA ILE A 100 13.90 -2.07 4.66
C ILE A 100 13.08 -3.35 4.68
N ILE A 101 11.84 -3.28 5.17
CA ILE A 101 10.94 -4.43 5.21
C ILE A 101 9.63 -4.09 4.48
N LEU A 102 9.24 -4.99 3.58
CA LEU A 102 7.93 -5.00 2.92
C LEU A 102 7.14 -6.23 3.37
N PHE A 103 5.91 -6.02 3.82
CA PHE A 103 5.01 -7.10 4.17
C PHE A 103 4.02 -7.35 3.04
N ARG A 104 4.03 -8.57 2.48
CA ARG A 104 3.18 -8.96 1.36
C ARG A 104 2.40 -10.22 1.72
N PRO A 105 1.08 -10.11 1.95
CA PRO A 105 0.27 -11.28 2.23
C PRO A 105 0.16 -12.14 0.96
N ALA A 106 0.31 -13.44 1.12
CA ALA A 106 0.15 -14.41 0.04
C ALA A 106 -0.88 -15.47 0.45
N ASN A 107 -1.76 -15.84 -0.48
CA ASN A 107 -2.77 -16.89 -0.26
C ASN A 107 -2.22 -18.30 -0.47
N THR A 108 -1.03 -18.39 -1.07
CA THR A 108 -0.34 -19.62 -1.40
C THR A 108 1.11 -19.50 -0.97
N ASN A 109 1.76 -20.65 -0.75
CA ASN A 109 3.18 -20.64 -0.50
C ASN A 109 3.91 -20.16 -1.76
N LEU A 110 4.87 -19.24 -1.59
CA LEU A 110 5.65 -18.67 -2.67
C LEU A 110 7.06 -19.25 -2.61
N GLU A 111 7.53 -19.84 -3.71
CA GLU A 111 8.93 -20.28 -3.82
C GLU A 111 9.87 -19.11 -4.05
N THR A 112 9.38 -18.06 -4.71
CA THR A 112 10.11 -16.83 -5.00
C THR A 112 9.20 -15.60 -4.82
N PRO A 113 9.76 -14.42 -4.49
CA PRO A 113 8.98 -13.19 -4.41
C PRO A 113 8.36 -12.82 -5.76
N LEU A 114 7.22 -12.14 -5.73
CA LEU A 114 6.59 -11.63 -6.95
C LEU A 114 7.45 -10.51 -7.55
N ALA A 115 7.49 -10.45 -8.89
CA ALA A 115 8.33 -9.49 -9.61
C ALA A 115 7.98 -8.03 -9.29
N ASN A 116 6.69 -7.70 -9.14
CA ASN A 116 6.23 -6.37 -8.75
C ASN A 116 6.72 -5.96 -7.35
N ASP A 117 6.75 -6.89 -6.41
CA ASP A 117 7.24 -6.65 -5.06
C ASP A 117 8.76 -6.44 -5.03
N LEU A 118 9.52 -7.19 -5.85
CA LEU A 118 10.95 -6.96 -6.02
C LEU A 118 11.25 -5.61 -6.66
N LEU A 119 10.50 -5.22 -7.70
CA LEU A 119 10.64 -3.90 -8.32
C LEU A 119 10.32 -2.78 -7.33
N TYR A 120 9.26 -2.96 -6.53
CA TYR A 120 8.88 -2.00 -5.49
C TYR A 120 10.00 -1.88 -4.44
N LEU A 121 10.53 -3.01 -3.97
CA LEU A 121 11.63 -3.06 -3.01
C LEU A 121 12.87 -2.34 -3.54
N ASN A 122 13.30 -2.67 -4.76
CA ASN A 122 14.48 -2.08 -5.38
C ASN A 122 14.35 -0.56 -5.54
N ALA A 123 13.18 -0.09 -5.97
CA ALA A 123 12.93 1.33 -6.10
C ALA A 123 12.92 2.05 -4.74
N CYS A 124 12.38 1.40 -3.69
CA CYS A 124 12.47 1.91 -2.33
C CYS A 124 13.92 1.97 -1.86
N MET A 125 14.74 0.92 -2.03
CA MET A 125 16.15 0.94 -1.66
C MET A 125 16.88 2.15 -2.29
N TRP A 126 16.64 2.38 -3.58
CA TRP A 126 17.15 3.57 -4.27
C TRP A 126 16.67 4.89 -3.64
N ILE A 127 15.35 5.05 -3.42
CA ILE A 127 14.76 6.28 -2.85
C ILE A 127 15.26 6.56 -1.42
N TYR A 128 15.52 5.52 -0.65
CA TYR A 128 15.97 5.63 0.74
C TYR A 128 17.49 5.66 0.90
N ASP A 129 18.26 5.52 -0.18
CA ASP A 129 19.73 5.43 -0.19
C ASP A 129 20.22 4.26 0.66
N LYS A 130 19.74 3.05 0.34
CA LYS A 130 20.05 1.78 1.01
C LYS A 130 20.60 0.73 0.04
#